data_AF-A0A6N8DPD8-F1
#
_entry.id   AF-A0A6N8DPD8-F1
#
_cell.length_a   1.000
_cell.length_b   1.000
_cell.length_c   1.000
_cell.angle_alpha   90.00
_cell.angle_beta   90.00
_cell.angle_gamma   90.00
#
_symmetry.space_group_name_H-M   'P 1'
#
loop_
_entity.id
_entity.type
_entity.pdbx_description
1 polymer ?
#
loop_
_entity_poly.entity_id
_entity_poly.type
_entity_poly.pdbx_seq_one_letter_code
_entity_poly.pdbx_strand_id
1 'polypeptide(L)'
;MGAVTSIQLATTPPPRAFGEAHAPRAFGETHAPRAFGETHTPRAFGETHTPRAFGETHTPRATARGWDFLGSCPAPLRMRMRDDLADLLRETHRTRGERLKGCMPMGQGGRTPFERLRHIRDLEDFPKLLASADHGNAFNRAFHARHVETGAFVAPQPAGAAAAFENAGLIDPRGWIGVYAVAPFVLLVDRARLGARKIPKNWADLADPVYRGEIALSGWRPEGAPQWRAFNQFFLVAVARLLGEKVLREVLANLAGLAHSAQMPRLAGTANSVAAIYVLPWALADMCPRRDRTEVLWPREGALAFPLWMTAQAAHSERVAPLADYFFSPKTARWLDHNRYPSLAPTGGATLPADARLAWPGWDFFRARASAAEIKRITALFHAATEKLDRGQSLCA
;
A
#
# COMPACT_ATOMS: atom_id res chain seq x y z
N MET A 1 39.47 47.26 61.89
CA MET A 1 38.31 46.38 61.63
C MET A 1 37.71 46.87 60.31
N GLY A 2 37.95 46.34 59.11
CA GLY A 2 38.09 44.97 58.59
C GLY A 2 36.80 44.64 57.82
N ALA A 3 36.74 44.36 56.51
CA ALA A 3 37.71 44.36 55.41
C ALA A 3 36.95 44.51 54.06
N VAL A 4 37.56 45.17 53.07
CA VAL A 4 37.18 45.20 51.64
C VAL A 4 38.48 45.01 50.86
N THR A 5 38.52 44.11 49.87
CA THR A 5 39.62 44.10 48.88
C THR A 5 39.18 43.54 47.51
N SER A 6 39.46 44.31 46.46
CA SER A 6 39.33 44.02 45.01
C SER A 6 40.60 43.40 44.41
N ILE A 7 40.49 42.64 43.30
CA ILE A 7 41.55 42.33 42.29
C ILE A 7 40.83 41.99 40.94
N GLN A 8 40.91 42.74 39.82
CA GLN A 8 41.93 42.99 38.75
C GLN A 8 41.82 42.09 37.48
N LEU A 9 42.04 42.68 36.29
CA LEU A 9 41.67 42.24 34.91
C LEU A 9 42.90 42.01 33.97
N ALA A 10 42.63 41.36 32.83
CA ALA A 10 43.39 41.22 31.55
C ALA A 10 44.21 39.89 31.38
N THR A 11 44.37 39.20 30.24
CA THR A 11 44.35 39.47 28.77
C THR A 11 44.17 38.16 27.94
N THR A 12 43.68 38.25 26.69
CA THR A 12 43.57 37.16 25.66
C THR A 12 44.74 37.17 24.66
N PRO A 13 45.10 36.03 24.00
CA PRO A 13 45.30 36.00 22.52
C PRO A 13 44.85 34.65 21.84
N PRO A 14 45.16 34.32 20.55
CA PRO A 14 44.26 34.31 19.37
C PRO A 14 44.02 32.89 18.72
N PRO A 15 43.28 32.74 17.58
CA PRO A 15 42.84 31.43 17.05
C PRO A 15 43.77 30.78 15.98
N ARG A 16 43.60 29.47 15.73
CA ARG A 16 44.22 28.67 14.63
C ARG A 16 43.23 27.57 14.19
N ALA A 17 43.21 26.97 12.99
CA ALA A 17 43.44 27.35 11.59
C ALA A 17 42.84 26.20 10.74
N PHE A 18 42.44 26.49 9.50
CA PHE A 18 41.80 25.60 8.52
C PHE A 18 42.86 24.85 7.68
N GLY A 19 42.67 23.54 7.45
CA GLY A 19 43.34 22.76 6.39
C GLY A 19 44.73 22.21 6.70
N GLU A 20 44.82 20.91 7.02
CA GLU A 20 46.01 20.10 6.75
C GLU A 20 45.61 18.80 6.05
N ALA A 21 46.13 18.64 4.84
CA ALA A 21 45.99 17.46 4.01
C ALA A 21 47.02 16.40 4.44
N HIS A 22 46.61 15.14 4.49
CA HIS A 22 47.54 14.01 4.51
C HIS A 22 47.50 13.25 3.18
N ALA A 23 48.71 12.87 2.77
CA ALA A 23 49.16 12.49 1.43
C ALA A 23 48.53 11.20 0.86
N PRO A 24 48.51 11.05 -0.48
CA PRO A 24 48.02 9.84 -1.14
C PRO A 24 49.01 8.67 -0.94
N ARG A 25 48.48 7.48 -0.63
CA ARG A 25 49.23 6.22 -0.73
C ARG A 25 48.75 5.40 -1.92
N ALA A 26 49.73 4.69 -2.49
CA ALA A 26 49.84 4.32 -3.88
C ALA A 26 48.95 3.16 -4.35
N PHE A 27 48.70 3.19 -5.65
CA PHE A 27 48.12 2.13 -6.48
C PHE A 27 49.17 1.03 -6.74
N GLY A 28 48.77 -0.23 -6.56
CA GLY A 28 49.55 -1.40 -7.02
C GLY A 28 50.33 -2.13 -5.93
N GLU A 29 49.64 -3.00 -5.18
CA GLU A 29 50.26 -4.20 -4.61
C GLU A 29 49.53 -5.42 -5.20
N THR A 30 50.16 -5.99 -6.22
CA THR A 30 49.82 -7.27 -6.84
C THR A 30 50.16 -8.41 -5.88
N HIS A 31 49.16 -9.13 -5.41
CA HIS A 31 49.37 -10.45 -4.81
C HIS A 31 49.44 -11.54 -5.89
N ALA A 32 50.38 -12.46 -5.68
CA ALA A 32 50.78 -13.56 -6.57
C ALA A 32 49.62 -14.46 -7.03
N PRO A 33 49.70 -15.05 -8.26
CA PRO A 33 48.67 -15.95 -8.76
C PRO A 33 48.68 -17.27 -7.99
N ARG A 34 47.52 -17.68 -7.46
CA ARG A 34 47.31 -19.03 -6.92
C ARG A 34 46.74 -19.96 -7.98
N ALA A 35 47.17 -21.21 -7.89
CA ALA A 35 47.07 -22.26 -8.87
C ALA A 35 45.62 -22.71 -9.19
N PHE A 36 45.49 -23.24 -10.40
CA PHE A 36 44.31 -23.86 -10.98
C PHE A 36 43.96 -25.17 -10.26
N GLY A 37 42.72 -25.32 -9.80
CA GLY A 37 42.13 -26.59 -9.39
C GLY A 37 42.17 -26.90 -7.89
N GLU A 38 41.40 -26.18 -7.08
CA GLU A 38 40.89 -26.69 -5.80
C GLU A 38 39.38 -26.48 -5.73
N THR A 39 38.66 -27.59 -5.61
CA THR A 39 37.21 -27.71 -5.61
C THR A 39 36.62 -27.25 -4.29
N HIS A 40 35.95 -26.10 -4.29
CA HIS A 40 35.03 -25.73 -3.21
C HIS A 40 33.61 -26.20 -3.54
N THR A 41 33.03 -26.95 -2.59
CA THR A 41 31.62 -27.31 -2.55
C THR A 41 30.74 -26.05 -2.66
N PRO A 42 29.74 -26.01 -3.55
CA PRO A 42 28.90 -24.83 -3.69
C PRO A 42 28.02 -24.64 -2.45
N ARG A 43 28.17 -23.49 -1.79
CA ARG A 43 27.24 -22.99 -0.77
C ARG A 43 25.90 -22.66 -1.41
N ALA A 44 24.82 -23.07 -0.74
CA ALA A 44 23.45 -22.84 -1.19
C ALA A 44 23.10 -21.35 -1.30
N PHE A 45 22.54 -20.97 -2.45
CA PHE A 45 21.93 -19.68 -2.71
C PHE A 45 20.62 -19.58 -1.92
N GLY A 46 20.54 -18.75 -0.88
CA GLY A 46 19.30 -18.65 -0.08
C GLY A 46 19.34 -17.95 1.29
N GLU A 47 20.47 -17.43 1.78
CA GLU A 47 20.45 -16.64 3.01
C GLU A 47 20.07 -15.19 2.72
N THR A 48 18.77 -14.91 2.79
CA THR A 48 18.24 -13.55 2.76
C THR A 48 18.43 -12.91 4.12
N HIS A 49 19.28 -11.88 4.19
CA HIS A 49 19.42 -11.06 5.38
C HIS A 49 18.08 -10.42 5.78
N THR A 50 17.80 -10.39 7.08
CA THR A 50 16.71 -9.60 7.66
C THR A 50 16.89 -8.12 7.29
N PRO A 51 15.83 -7.37 6.93
CA PRO A 51 15.96 -5.95 6.63
C PRO A 51 16.50 -5.21 7.87
N ARG A 52 17.65 -4.55 7.71
CA ARG A 52 18.28 -3.75 8.76
C ARG A 52 17.57 -2.40 8.89
N ALA A 53 17.30 -1.96 10.12
CA ALA A 53 16.78 -0.61 10.37
C ALA A 53 17.82 0.43 9.92
N PHE A 54 17.36 1.52 9.31
CA PHE A 54 18.22 2.66 8.95
C PHE A 54 18.34 3.59 10.17
N GLY A 55 19.57 3.85 10.65
CA GLY A 55 19.85 4.86 11.69
C GLY A 55 20.44 4.40 13.04
N GLU A 56 21.11 3.24 13.13
CA GLU A 56 21.71 2.80 14.40
C GLU A 56 23.17 3.27 14.62
N THR A 57 23.38 4.04 15.69
CA THR A 57 24.60 4.04 16.53
C THR A 57 24.17 4.12 18.01
N HIS A 58 24.93 3.44 18.89
CA HIS A 58 24.57 2.82 20.18
C HIS A 58 23.81 3.66 21.27
N THR A 59 23.09 2.90 22.13
CA THR A 59 22.04 3.23 23.14
C THR A 59 22.45 3.78 24.51
N PRO A 60 21.51 4.39 25.27
CA PRO A 60 20.96 3.76 26.49
C PRO A 60 19.43 3.50 26.43
N ARG A 61 18.91 2.68 27.36
CA ARG A 61 17.70 1.83 27.24
C ARG A 61 16.46 2.32 28.03
N ALA A 62 15.34 2.60 27.34
CA ALA A 62 13.92 2.45 27.75
C ALA A 62 13.02 2.91 26.56
N THR A 63 12.13 2.17 25.88
CA THR A 63 11.59 0.80 25.87
C THR A 63 11.69 0.24 24.43
N ALA A 64 12.05 -1.03 24.27
CA ALA A 64 12.38 -1.63 22.96
C ALA A 64 11.35 -2.71 22.55
N ARG A 65 10.08 -2.32 22.34
CA ARG A 65 9.04 -3.20 21.77
C ARG A 65 8.16 -2.41 20.79
N GLY A 66 7.87 -3.00 19.62
CA GLY A 66 7.13 -2.36 18.52
C GLY A 66 7.94 -1.35 17.68
N TRP A 67 7.41 -0.99 16.50
CA TRP A 67 7.91 0.13 15.68
C TRP A 67 7.17 1.42 16.07
N ASP A 68 7.81 2.59 16.02
CA ASP A 68 7.06 3.85 16.11
C ASP A 68 6.21 4.03 14.84
N PHE A 69 6.76 3.66 13.69
CA PHE A 69 6.04 3.61 12.42
C PHE A 69 6.29 2.32 11.66
N LEU A 70 5.22 1.66 11.23
CA LEU A 70 5.27 0.58 10.24
C LEU A 70 4.36 0.94 9.06
N GLY A 71 4.93 1.00 7.86
CA GLY A 71 4.25 1.51 6.68
C GLY A 71 4.32 0.56 5.48
N SER A 72 3.19 0.42 4.78
CA SER A 72 3.14 -0.13 3.42
C SER A 72 2.24 0.74 2.56
N CYS A 73 2.54 0.80 1.28
CA CYS A 73 1.76 1.52 0.29
C CYS A 73 1.84 0.84 -1.08
N PRO A 74 0.96 1.19 -2.03
CA PRO A 74 0.99 0.65 -3.38
C PRO A 74 2.37 0.83 -4.03
N ALA A 75 2.80 -0.16 -4.81
CA ALA A 75 4.16 -0.23 -5.34
C ALA A 75 4.65 1.04 -6.07
N PRO A 76 3.82 1.75 -6.87
CA PRO A 76 4.24 3.00 -7.51
C PRO A 76 4.58 4.14 -6.54
N LEU A 77 4.03 4.12 -5.33
CA LEU A 77 4.19 5.18 -4.34
C LEU A 77 5.37 4.95 -3.38
N ARG A 78 5.87 3.71 -3.33
CA ARG A 78 6.73 3.19 -2.26
C ARG A 78 8.05 3.92 -2.09
N MET A 79 8.79 4.11 -3.19
CA MET A 79 10.10 4.75 -3.15
C MET A 79 10.00 6.17 -2.60
N ARG A 80 9.14 6.98 -3.22
CA ARG A 80 8.91 8.36 -2.81
C ARG A 80 8.45 8.47 -1.36
N MET A 81 7.45 7.67 -0.97
CA MET A 81 6.90 7.71 0.38
C MET A 81 7.95 7.33 1.43
N ARG A 82 8.77 6.31 1.17
CA ARG A 82 9.87 5.93 2.05
C ARG A 82 10.87 7.06 2.21
N ASP A 83 11.29 7.69 1.11
CA ASP A 83 12.33 8.72 1.14
C ASP A 83 11.83 9.97 1.88
N ASP A 84 10.61 10.44 1.57
CA ASP A 84 9.98 11.56 2.29
C ASP A 84 9.84 11.27 3.80
N LEU A 85 9.45 10.05 4.19
CA LEU A 85 9.35 9.65 5.60
C LEU A 85 10.72 9.51 6.28
N ALA A 86 11.75 9.04 5.57
CA ALA A 86 13.11 8.96 6.10
C ALA A 86 13.69 10.36 6.36
N ASP A 87 13.43 11.31 5.48
CA ASP A 87 13.79 12.71 5.67
C ASP A 87 13.06 13.31 6.87
N LEU A 88 11.76 13.05 7.01
CA LEU A 88 10.96 13.48 8.14
C LEU A 88 11.46 12.94 9.48
N LEU A 89 11.85 11.66 9.55
CA LEU A 89 12.42 11.05 10.75
C LEU A 89 13.74 11.73 11.15
N ARG A 90 14.60 12.04 10.17
CA ARG A 90 15.86 12.78 10.40
C ARG A 90 15.59 14.20 10.91
N GLU A 91 14.63 14.89 10.33
CA GLU A 91 14.26 16.24 10.72
C GLU A 91 13.60 16.28 12.11
N THR A 92 12.76 15.29 12.44
CA THR A 92 12.13 15.15 13.76
C THR A 92 13.19 14.97 14.84
N HIS A 93 14.20 14.13 14.59
CA HIS A 93 15.33 13.98 15.51
C HIS A 93 16.12 15.28 15.68
N ARG A 94 16.36 16.01 14.59
CA ARG A 94 17.10 17.28 14.64
C ARG A 94 16.37 18.37 15.42
N THR A 95 15.04 18.44 15.28
CA THR A 95 14.23 19.55 15.84
C THR A 95 13.66 19.24 17.22
N ARG A 96 13.26 18.00 17.47
CA ARG A 96 12.64 17.57 18.75
C ARG A 96 13.59 16.79 19.65
N GLY A 97 14.80 16.46 19.18
CA GLY A 97 15.73 15.59 19.90
C GLY A 97 15.28 14.13 20.00
N GLU A 98 14.14 13.78 19.39
CA GLU A 98 13.50 12.49 19.55
C GLU A 98 13.85 11.53 18.40
N ARG A 99 14.28 10.31 18.74
CA ARG A 99 14.54 9.25 17.76
C ARG A 99 13.33 8.33 17.59
N LEU A 100 12.62 8.47 16.47
CA LEU A 100 11.53 7.59 16.07
C LEU A 100 12.04 6.45 15.17
N LYS A 101 11.55 5.23 15.40
CA LYS A 101 11.87 4.01 14.64
C LYS A 101 10.81 3.72 13.58
N GLY A 102 11.15 3.93 12.32
CA GLY A 102 10.28 3.65 11.17
C GLY A 102 10.70 2.44 10.35
N CYS A 103 9.74 1.71 9.79
CA CYS A 103 9.97 0.64 8.82
C CYS A 103 8.97 0.71 7.65
N MET A 104 9.48 0.74 6.42
CA MET A 104 8.69 0.56 5.19
C MET A 104 9.38 -0.46 4.28
N PRO A 105 8.96 -1.74 4.30
CA PRO A 105 9.61 -2.81 3.52
C PRO A 105 9.57 -2.56 2.01
N MET A 106 10.68 -2.84 1.33
CA MET A 106 10.86 -2.59 -0.11
C MET A 106 10.63 -3.79 -1.03
N GLY A 107 10.72 -5.01 -0.50
CA GLY A 107 10.60 -6.24 -1.29
C GLY A 107 9.15 -6.68 -1.51
N GLN A 108 8.90 -7.34 -2.65
CA GLN A 108 7.68 -8.12 -2.85
C GLN A 108 7.99 -9.60 -2.59
N GLY A 109 7.21 -10.27 -1.74
CA GLY A 109 7.26 -11.72 -1.56
C GLY A 109 8.26 -12.28 -0.54
N GLY A 110 8.97 -11.43 0.21
CA GLY A 110 9.78 -11.84 1.38
C GLY A 110 9.05 -11.67 2.70
N ARG A 111 9.54 -12.32 3.77
CA ARG A 111 8.96 -12.13 5.13
C ARG A 111 9.08 -10.68 5.56
N THR A 112 7.95 -10.01 5.74
CA THR A 112 7.92 -8.61 6.18
C THR A 112 7.45 -8.52 7.65
N PRO A 113 7.74 -7.41 8.36
CA PRO A 113 7.19 -7.19 9.70
C PRO A 113 5.65 -7.25 9.75
N PHE A 114 4.96 -7.00 8.63
CA PHE A 114 3.51 -7.10 8.53
C PHE A 114 2.97 -8.52 8.79
N GLU A 115 3.73 -9.57 8.47
CA GLU A 115 3.32 -10.96 8.73
C GLU A 115 3.15 -11.25 10.22
N ARG A 116 3.88 -10.52 11.07
CA ARG A 116 3.84 -10.68 12.53
C ARG A 116 2.64 -9.99 13.16
N LEU A 117 2.03 -8.99 12.52
CA LEU A 117 0.94 -8.18 13.10
C LEU A 117 -0.20 -9.06 13.61
N ARG A 118 -0.62 -10.06 12.81
CA ARG A 118 -1.68 -10.99 13.20
C ARG A 118 -1.35 -11.86 14.42
N HIS A 119 -0.08 -11.98 14.78
CA HIS A 119 0.39 -12.83 15.89
C HIS A 119 0.67 -12.03 17.18
N ILE A 120 0.67 -10.70 17.10
CA ILE A 120 0.88 -9.83 18.26
C ILE A 120 -0.32 -9.91 19.21
N ARG A 121 -0.03 -10.00 20.52
CA ARG A 121 -1.03 -10.07 21.60
C ARG A 121 -0.90 -8.89 22.58
N ASP A 122 0.33 -8.45 22.79
CA ASP A 122 0.66 -7.35 23.68
C ASP A 122 0.69 -6.03 22.92
N LEU A 123 0.04 -5.00 23.48
CA LEU A 123 -0.09 -3.68 22.85
C LEU A 123 1.28 -3.04 22.57
N GLU A 124 2.24 -3.24 23.47
CA GLU A 124 3.61 -2.70 23.33
C GLU A 124 4.37 -3.26 22.13
N ASP A 125 4.08 -4.50 21.71
CA ASP A 125 4.75 -5.11 20.56
C ASP A 125 4.14 -4.62 19.22
N PHE A 126 2.94 -4.05 19.25
CA PHE A 126 2.25 -3.49 18.08
C PHE A 126 2.86 -2.12 17.69
N PRO A 127 2.94 -1.77 16.39
CA PRO A 127 3.42 -0.46 15.98
C PRO A 127 2.59 0.70 16.58
N LYS A 128 3.26 1.81 16.91
CA LYS A 128 2.59 3.00 17.47
C LYS A 128 1.78 3.74 16.41
N LEU A 129 2.26 3.77 15.17
CA LEU A 129 1.53 4.15 13.96
C LEU A 129 1.68 3.06 12.90
N LEU A 130 0.57 2.55 12.39
CA LEU A 130 0.53 1.63 11.26
C LEU A 130 -0.12 2.35 10.08
N ALA A 131 0.55 2.38 8.94
CA ALA A 131 -0.03 2.75 7.65
C ALA A 131 0.02 1.55 6.69
N SER A 132 -1.07 1.26 6.00
CA SER A 132 -1.18 0.05 5.18
C SER A 132 -2.01 0.27 3.92
N ALA A 133 -1.64 -0.47 2.89
CA ALA A 133 -2.39 -0.63 1.65
C ALA A 133 -2.81 -2.09 1.42
N ASP A 134 -2.82 -2.90 2.48
CA ASP A 134 -3.23 -4.30 2.44
C ASP A 134 -4.61 -4.51 3.08
N HIS A 135 -5.27 -5.55 2.58
CA HIS A 135 -6.55 -6.07 3.08
C HIS A 135 -6.40 -6.93 4.34
N GLY A 136 -5.14 -7.19 4.75
CA GLY A 136 -4.81 -8.17 5.77
C GLY A 136 -5.37 -7.81 7.14
N ASN A 137 -5.66 -8.84 7.94
CA ASN A 137 -6.01 -8.73 9.35
C ASN A 137 -4.80 -8.20 10.14
N ALA A 138 -4.58 -6.88 10.09
CA ALA A 138 -3.56 -6.21 10.89
C ALA A 138 -3.81 -6.46 12.39
N PHE A 139 -5.07 -6.64 12.76
CA PHE A 139 -5.50 -7.07 14.08
C PHE A 139 -6.05 -8.49 14.00
N ASN A 140 -5.56 -9.41 14.84
CA ASN A 140 -6.33 -10.62 15.09
C ASN A 140 -7.57 -10.29 15.94
N ARG A 141 -8.58 -11.16 15.91
CA ARG A 141 -9.86 -10.92 16.59
C ARG A 141 -9.70 -10.70 18.10
N ALA A 142 -8.84 -11.47 18.76
CA ALA A 142 -8.63 -11.37 20.20
C ALA A 142 -7.96 -10.03 20.57
N PHE A 143 -6.96 -9.61 19.80
CA PHE A 143 -6.30 -8.32 19.94
C PHE A 143 -7.27 -7.16 19.68
N HIS A 144 -8.07 -7.26 18.61
CA HIS A 144 -9.06 -6.24 18.27
C HIS A 144 -10.09 -6.04 19.39
N ALA A 145 -10.67 -7.13 19.91
CA ALA A 145 -11.64 -7.06 20.98
C ALA A 145 -11.04 -6.54 22.30
N ARG A 146 -9.78 -6.88 22.59
CA ARG A 146 -9.11 -6.49 23.83
C ARG A 146 -8.65 -5.04 23.84
N HIS A 147 -8.17 -4.53 22.71
CA HIS A 147 -7.45 -3.26 22.64
C HIS A 147 -8.11 -2.22 21.72
N VAL A 148 -8.59 -2.63 20.54
CA VAL A 148 -9.18 -1.67 19.58
C VAL A 148 -10.58 -1.27 20.03
N GLU A 149 -11.44 -2.25 20.32
CA GLU A 149 -12.82 -2.01 20.78
C GLU A 149 -12.89 -1.31 22.14
N THR A 150 -11.80 -1.33 22.92
CA THR A 150 -11.68 -0.71 24.25
C THR A 150 -10.98 0.64 24.23
N GLY A 151 -10.66 1.19 23.05
CA GLY A 151 -10.18 2.56 22.88
C GLY A 151 -8.66 2.76 22.87
N ALA A 152 -7.86 1.70 22.74
CA ALA A 152 -6.39 1.84 22.65
C ALA A 152 -5.91 2.40 21.29
N PHE A 153 -6.80 2.49 20.29
CA PHE A 153 -6.47 2.95 18.94
C PHE A 153 -7.39 4.08 18.48
N VAL A 154 -6.80 4.99 17.70
CA VAL A 154 -7.48 6.15 17.10
C VAL A 154 -7.12 6.27 15.62
N ALA A 155 -8.01 6.87 14.85
CA ALA A 155 -7.77 7.30 13.48
C ALA A 155 -7.03 8.65 13.51
N PRO A 156 -5.75 8.72 13.11
CA PRO A 156 -5.00 9.96 13.12
C PRO A 156 -5.29 10.75 11.83
N GLN A 157 -6.54 11.22 11.67
CA GLN A 157 -7.01 12.02 10.55
C GLN A 157 -7.22 13.50 10.96
N PRO A 158 -7.10 14.44 10.01
CA PRO A 158 -7.42 15.84 10.28
C PRO A 158 -8.93 16.04 10.54
N ALA A 159 -9.28 17.20 11.09
CA ALA A 159 -10.67 17.63 11.15
C ALA A 159 -11.19 17.91 9.72
N GLY A 160 -12.18 17.13 9.29
CA GLY A 160 -12.78 17.22 7.96
C GLY A 160 -12.11 16.33 6.90
N ALA A 161 -12.82 16.16 5.79
CA ALA A 161 -12.36 15.36 4.66
C ALA A 161 -12.87 15.95 3.35
N ALA A 162 -12.22 15.59 2.25
CA ALA A 162 -12.76 15.92 0.93
C ALA A 162 -14.16 15.31 0.75
N ALA A 163 -15.10 16.08 0.19
CA ALA A 163 -16.51 15.69 0.06
C ALA A 163 -16.73 14.33 -0.64
N ALA A 164 -15.86 13.95 -1.58
CA ALA A 164 -15.91 12.65 -2.24
C ALA A 164 -15.75 11.45 -1.27
N PHE A 165 -14.99 11.62 -0.19
CA PHE A 165 -14.80 10.60 0.85
C PHE A 165 -16.00 10.52 1.79
N GLU A 166 -16.52 11.68 2.21
CA GLU A 166 -17.71 11.77 3.06
C GLU A 166 -18.93 11.16 2.36
N ASN A 167 -19.18 11.58 1.11
CA ASN A 167 -20.29 11.09 0.29
C ASN A 167 -20.22 9.58 0.03
N ALA A 168 -19.01 9.01 -0.03
CA ALA A 168 -18.80 7.58 -0.21
C ALA A 168 -18.88 6.78 1.11
N GLY A 169 -18.97 7.44 2.26
CA GLY A 169 -18.95 6.77 3.57
C GLY A 169 -17.58 6.19 3.94
N LEU A 170 -16.49 6.77 3.41
CA LEU A 170 -15.12 6.35 3.69
C LEU A 170 -14.58 6.86 5.02
N ILE A 171 -15.29 7.76 5.70
CA ILE A 171 -14.93 8.20 7.06
C ILE A 171 -15.37 7.14 8.04
N ASP A 172 -14.44 6.66 8.85
CA ASP A 172 -14.73 5.63 9.83
C ASP A 172 -15.57 6.20 10.98
N PRO A 173 -16.84 5.78 11.16
CA PRO A 173 -17.70 6.29 12.22
C PRO A 173 -17.24 5.91 13.63
N ARG A 174 -16.36 4.91 13.78
CA ARG A 174 -15.78 4.52 15.09
C ARG A 174 -14.47 5.25 15.39
N GLY A 175 -13.88 5.92 14.40
CA GLY A 175 -12.62 6.63 14.57
C GLY A 175 -11.44 5.74 14.95
N TRP A 176 -11.39 4.48 14.52
CA TRP A 176 -10.26 3.57 14.77
C TRP A 176 -9.30 3.52 13.58
N ILE A 177 -9.83 3.66 12.38
CA ILE A 177 -9.10 3.59 11.12
C ILE A 177 -9.22 4.92 10.40
N GLY A 178 -8.09 5.56 10.13
CA GLY A 178 -8.00 6.73 9.27
C GLY A 178 -7.71 6.32 7.83
N VAL A 179 -8.49 6.80 6.88
CA VAL A 179 -8.17 6.72 5.44
C VAL A 179 -7.35 7.95 5.04
N TYR A 180 -6.21 7.78 4.36
CA TYR A 180 -5.43 8.92 3.87
C TYR A 180 -5.53 9.13 2.36
N ALA A 181 -5.82 8.07 1.63
CA ALA A 181 -6.06 8.09 0.20
C ALA A 181 -6.84 6.84 -0.22
N VAL A 182 -7.24 6.77 -1.47
CA VAL A 182 -7.85 5.56 -2.06
C VAL A 182 -7.11 5.14 -3.31
N ALA A 183 -7.15 3.84 -3.62
CA ALA A 183 -6.84 3.29 -4.93
C ALA A 183 -8.17 2.94 -5.62
N PRO A 184 -8.71 3.82 -6.48
CA PRO A 184 -10.00 3.55 -7.13
C PRO A 184 -9.84 2.44 -8.17
N PHE A 185 -10.70 1.43 -8.15
CA PHE A 185 -10.82 0.46 -9.23
C PHE A 185 -11.82 0.95 -10.27
N VAL A 186 -11.41 0.90 -11.54
CA VAL A 186 -12.16 1.41 -12.70
C VAL A 186 -12.17 0.35 -13.80
N LEU A 187 -12.85 0.66 -14.90
CA LEU A 187 -12.81 -0.15 -16.11
C LEU A 187 -11.81 0.47 -17.10
N LEU A 188 -10.95 -0.35 -17.68
CA LEU A 188 -10.21 -0.03 -18.91
C LEU A 188 -10.84 -0.85 -20.03
N VAL A 189 -11.50 -0.18 -20.97
CA VAL A 189 -12.22 -0.81 -22.07
C VAL A 189 -11.39 -0.72 -23.34
N ASP A 190 -11.13 -1.87 -23.95
CA ASP A 190 -10.56 -1.98 -25.29
C ASP A 190 -11.71 -1.87 -26.31
N ARG A 191 -11.87 -0.67 -26.90
CA ARG A 191 -12.96 -0.39 -27.85
C ARG A 191 -12.84 -1.22 -29.12
N ALA A 192 -11.62 -1.51 -29.56
CA ALA A 192 -11.39 -2.32 -30.75
C ALA A 192 -11.87 -3.76 -30.54
N ARG A 193 -11.53 -4.37 -29.39
CA ARG A 193 -12.00 -5.71 -29.04
C ARG A 193 -13.49 -5.73 -28.66
N LEU A 194 -13.99 -4.70 -27.98
CA LEU A 194 -15.41 -4.62 -27.62
C LEU A 194 -16.31 -4.60 -28.87
N GLY A 195 -15.89 -3.91 -29.93
CA GLY A 195 -16.63 -3.82 -31.19
C GLY A 195 -17.98 -3.13 -31.01
N ALA A 196 -19.04 -3.70 -31.59
CA ALA A 196 -20.39 -3.14 -31.53
C ALA A 196 -21.13 -3.40 -30.20
N ARG A 197 -20.53 -4.15 -29.26
CA ARG A 197 -21.15 -4.44 -27.97
C ARG A 197 -21.28 -3.16 -27.14
N LYS A 198 -22.30 -3.12 -26.30
CA LYS A 198 -22.55 -1.99 -25.41
C LYS A 198 -21.32 -1.77 -24.51
N ILE A 199 -21.02 -0.50 -24.23
CA ILE A 199 -19.97 -0.14 -23.27
C ILE A 199 -20.58 -0.21 -21.86
N PRO A 200 -19.98 -0.93 -20.91
CA PRO A 200 -20.46 -0.97 -19.53
C PRO A 200 -20.33 0.42 -18.89
N LYS A 201 -21.40 0.88 -18.25
CA LYS A 201 -21.48 2.15 -17.52
C LYS A 201 -21.58 1.95 -16.01
N ASN A 202 -21.93 0.75 -15.57
CA ASN A 202 -22.12 0.36 -14.18
C ASN A 202 -21.38 -0.96 -13.90
N TRP A 203 -21.08 -1.24 -12.64
CA TRP A 203 -20.55 -2.54 -12.20
C TRP A 203 -21.52 -3.67 -12.48
N ALA A 204 -22.83 -3.44 -12.32
CA ALA A 204 -23.86 -4.44 -12.63
C ALA A 204 -23.90 -4.82 -14.11
N ASP A 205 -23.49 -3.94 -15.02
CA ASP A 205 -23.47 -4.23 -16.46
C ASP A 205 -22.50 -5.40 -16.76
N LEU A 206 -21.44 -5.58 -15.96
CA LEU A 206 -20.47 -6.66 -16.14
C LEU A 206 -21.08 -8.07 -16.05
N ALA A 207 -22.27 -8.21 -15.48
CA ALA A 207 -23.01 -9.47 -15.41
C ALA A 207 -23.72 -9.85 -16.72
N ASP A 208 -23.82 -8.93 -17.68
CA ASP A 208 -24.51 -9.19 -18.95
C ASP A 208 -23.79 -10.30 -19.75
N PRO A 209 -24.48 -11.38 -20.17
CA PRO A 209 -23.89 -12.46 -20.95
C PRO A 209 -23.23 -12.02 -22.26
N VAL A 210 -23.52 -10.82 -22.77
CA VAL A 210 -22.83 -10.22 -23.93
C VAL A 210 -21.31 -10.10 -23.73
N TYR A 211 -20.86 -10.08 -22.47
CA TYR A 211 -19.44 -10.02 -22.09
C TYR A 211 -18.84 -11.39 -21.75
N ARG A 212 -19.49 -12.50 -22.13
CA ARG A 212 -18.96 -13.84 -21.88
C ARG A 212 -17.56 -13.99 -22.49
N GLY A 213 -16.57 -14.26 -21.63
CA GLY A 213 -15.17 -14.40 -22.04
C GLY A 213 -14.49 -13.07 -22.40
N GLU A 214 -14.96 -11.96 -21.85
CA GLU A 214 -14.47 -10.61 -22.22
C GLU A 214 -14.05 -9.76 -21.03
N ILE A 215 -14.00 -10.33 -19.83
CA ILE A 215 -13.58 -9.62 -18.61
C ILE A 215 -12.25 -10.18 -18.10
N ALA A 216 -11.27 -9.30 -17.90
CA ALA A 216 -10.01 -9.63 -17.24
C ALA A 216 -9.92 -9.01 -15.85
N LEU A 217 -9.62 -9.84 -14.85
CA LEU A 217 -9.34 -9.41 -13.48
C LEU A 217 -7.85 -9.50 -13.15
N SER A 218 -7.43 -8.68 -12.20
CA SER A 218 -6.06 -8.70 -11.69
C SER A 218 -5.77 -10.02 -10.98
N GLY A 219 -4.70 -10.70 -11.37
CA GLY A 219 -4.24 -11.91 -10.69
C GLY A 219 -2.80 -12.30 -10.99
N TRP A 220 -2.24 -13.12 -10.10
CA TRP A 220 -0.94 -13.76 -10.29
C TRP A 220 -0.92 -15.16 -9.65
N ARG A 221 -0.26 -16.09 -10.35
CA ARG A 221 0.15 -17.39 -9.84
C ARG A 221 1.46 -17.82 -10.50
N PRO A 222 2.26 -18.69 -9.85
CA PRO A 222 3.30 -19.43 -10.53
C PRO A 222 2.70 -20.25 -11.69
N GLU A 223 3.47 -20.43 -12.75
CA GLU A 223 3.09 -21.31 -13.85
C GLU A 223 2.82 -22.73 -13.34
N GLY A 224 1.77 -23.37 -13.88
CA GLY A 224 1.32 -24.70 -13.44
C GLY A 224 0.67 -24.77 -12.05
N ALA A 225 0.60 -23.67 -11.30
CA ALA A 225 -0.07 -23.69 -10.00
C ALA A 225 -1.60 -23.82 -10.16
N PRO A 226 -2.27 -24.70 -9.39
CA PRO A 226 -3.71 -24.94 -9.55
C PRO A 226 -4.54 -23.72 -9.17
N GLN A 227 -4.06 -22.87 -8.26
CA GLN A 227 -4.81 -21.75 -7.72
C GLN A 227 -4.08 -20.42 -7.88
N TRP A 228 -4.87 -19.36 -8.13
CA TRP A 228 -4.42 -17.97 -8.10
C TRP A 228 -3.97 -17.58 -6.70
N ARG A 229 -2.70 -17.16 -6.56
CA ARG A 229 -2.12 -16.79 -5.25
C ARG A 229 -2.42 -15.35 -4.86
N ALA A 230 -2.47 -14.47 -5.85
CA ALA A 230 -2.89 -13.09 -5.68
C ALA A 230 -4.00 -12.79 -6.67
N PHE A 231 -5.04 -12.10 -6.22
CA PHE A 231 -6.15 -11.64 -7.03
C PHE A 231 -6.85 -10.49 -6.32
N ASN A 232 -7.70 -9.77 -7.05
CA ASN A 232 -8.43 -8.62 -6.50
C ASN A 232 -9.60 -9.05 -5.60
N GLN A 233 -9.30 -9.47 -4.37
CA GLN A 233 -10.32 -9.90 -3.40
C GLN A 233 -11.30 -8.77 -3.05
N PHE A 234 -10.85 -7.52 -2.96
CA PHE A 234 -11.75 -6.39 -2.67
C PHE A 234 -12.80 -6.19 -3.74
N PHE A 235 -12.45 -6.31 -5.03
CA PHE A 235 -13.45 -6.24 -6.09
C PHE A 235 -14.52 -7.32 -5.92
N LEU A 236 -14.12 -8.57 -5.66
CA LEU A 236 -15.06 -9.68 -5.47
C LEU A 236 -16.01 -9.43 -4.29
N VAL A 237 -15.45 -8.97 -3.17
CA VAL A 237 -16.21 -8.63 -1.95
C VAL A 237 -17.14 -7.45 -2.21
N ALA A 238 -16.65 -6.40 -2.87
CA ALA A 238 -17.43 -5.22 -3.15
C ALA A 238 -18.62 -5.52 -4.07
N VAL A 239 -18.40 -6.28 -5.16
CA VAL A 239 -19.49 -6.71 -6.05
C VAL A 239 -20.52 -7.55 -5.30
N ALA A 240 -20.08 -8.56 -4.54
CA ALA A 240 -21.01 -9.38 -3.76
C ALA A 240 -21.81 -8.56 -2.73
N ARG A 241 -21.16 -7.60 -2.06
CA ARG A 241 -21.79 -6.83 -0.99
C ARG A 241 -22.70 -5.72 -1.50
N LEU A 242 -22.34 -5.07 -2.60
CA LEU A 242 -23.08 -3.95 -3.17
C LEU A 242 -24.16 -4.41 -4.16
N LEU A 243 -23.90 -5.47 -4.93
CA LEU A 243 -24.76 -5.91 -6.03
C LEU A 243 -25.34 -7.32 -5.82
N GLY A 244 -24.86 -8.05 -4.81
CA GLY A 244 -25.33 -9.39 -4.48
C GLY A 244 -24.51 -10.51 -5.13
N GLU A 245 -24.56 -11.69 -4.50
CA GLU A 245 -23.81 -12.87 -4.95
C GLU A 245 -24.22 -13.35 -6.35
N LYS A 246 -25.48 -13.17 -6.75
CA LYS A 246 -25.97 -13.49 -8.11
C LYS A 246 -25.18 -12.73 -9.17
N VAL A 247 -25.05 -11.41 -9.01
CA VAL A 247 -24.29 -10.55 -9.92
C VAL A 247 -22.82 -10.96 -9.92
N LEU A 248 -22.22 -11.24 -8.77
CA LEU A 248 -20.85 -11.74 -8.71
C LEU A 248 -20.66 -13.01 -9.55
N ARG A 249 -21.57 -13.99 -9.43
CA ARG A 249 -21.49 -15.26 -10.19
C ARG A 249 -21.59 -15.03 -11.70
N GLU A 250 -22.45 -14.10 -12.12
CA GLU A 250 -22.61 -13.72 -13.52
C GLU A 250 -21.36 -13.00 -14.06
N VAL A 251 -20.77 -12.08 -13.30
CA VAL A 251 -19.47 -11.46 -13.63
C VAL A 251 -18.36 -12.50 -13.74
N LEU A 252 -18.30 -13.46 -12.81
CA LEU A 252 -17.32 -14.55 -12.84
C LEU A 252 -17.51 -15.48 -14.05
N ALA A 253 -18.75 -15.67 -14.52
CA ALA A 253 -19.04 -16.43 -15.74
C ALA A 253 -18.59 -15.71 -17.02
N ASN A 254 -18.34 -14.40 -16.94
CA ASN A 254 -17.89 -13.56 -18.04
C ASN A 254 -16.36 -13.39 -18.10
N LEU A 255 -15.60 -14.06 -17.22
CA LEU A 255 -14.15 -13.95 -17.23
C LEU A 255 -13.52 -14.55 -18.49
N ALA A 256 -12.65 -13.77 -19.12
CA ALA A 256 -11.70 -14.24 -20.14
C ALA A 256 -10.47 -14.88 -19.49
N GLY A 257 -10.07 -14.38 -18.32
CA GLY A 257 -8.87 -14.79 -17.62
C GLY A 257 -8.41 -13.77 -16.59
N LEU A 258 -7.24 -14.02 -16.04
CA LEU A 258 -6.56 -13.08 -15.16
C LEU A 258 -5.19 -12.71 -15.71
N ALA A 259 -4.78 -11.48 -15.43
CA ALA A 259 -3.46 -10.97 -15.79
C ALA A 259 -2.87 -10.17 -14.63
N HIS A 260 -1.55 -10.10 -14.57
CA HIS A 260 -0.89 -9.22 -13.61
C HIS A 260 -1.29 -7.77 -13.91
N SER A 261 -1.75 -7.00 -12.91
CA SER A 261 -2.36 -5.68 -13.14
C SER A 261 -1.44 -4.72 -13.89
N ALA A 262 -0.13 -4.78 -13.66
CA ALA A 262 0.86 -3.96 -14.37
C ALA A 262 1.03 -4.31 -15.87
N GLN A 263 0.59 -5.50 -16.29
CA GLN A 263 0.63 -5.92 -17.71
C GLN A 263 -0.65 -5.55 -18.45
N MET A 264 -1.79 -5.42 -17.76
CA MET A 264 -3.08 -5.12 -18.40
C MET A 264 -3.06 -3.85 -19.27
N PRO A 265 -2.49 -2.70 -18.83
CA PRO A 265 -2.43 -1.51 -19.67
C PRO A 265 -1.56 -1.71 -20.92
N ARG A 266 -0.60 -2.65 -20.87
CA ARG A 266 0.28 -3.01 -21.99
C ARG A 266 -0.43 -3.89 -23.02
N LEU A 267 -1.39 -4.71 -22.59
CA LEU A 267 -2.15 -5.62 -23.44
C LEU A 267 -3.38 -4.97 -24.07
N ALA A 268 -4.12 -4.16 -23.31
CA ALA A 268 -5.35 -3.52 -23.79
C ALA A 268 -5.10 -2.68 -25.05
N GLY A 269 -5.93 -2.85 -26.08
CA GLY A 269 -5.82 -2.19 -27.37
C GLY A 269 -4.79 -2.79 -28.32
N THR A 270 -4.17 -3.93 -27.98
CA THR A 270 -3.24 -4.67 -28.87
C THR A 270 -3.92 -5.91 -29.45
N ALA A 271 -3.30 -6.52 -30.47
CA ALA A 271 -3.75 -7.81 -30.99
C ALA A 271 -3.70 -8.94 -29.94
N ASN A 272 -2.88 -8.78 -28.89
CA ASN A 272 -2.72 -9.71 -27.77
C ASN A 272 -3.64 -9.37 -26.58
N SER A 273 -4.60 -8.46 -26.77
CA SER A 273 -5.59 -8.12 -25.76
C SER A 273 -6.41 -9.36 -25.40
N VAL A 274 -6.36 -9.77 -24.13
CA VAL A 274 -7.02 -10.97 -23.62
C VAL A 274 -8.50 -10.78 -23.31
N ALA A 275 -8.99 -9.54 -23.24
CA ALA A 275 -10.35 -9.20 -22.82
C ALA A 275 -10.76 -7.83 -23.35
N ALA A 276 -12.05 -7.61 -23.64
CA ALA A 276 -12.55 -6.28 -23.99
C ALA A 276 -12.61 -5.33 -22.77
N ILE A 277 -12.76 -5.88 -21.56
CA ILE A 277 -12.96 -5.11 -20.32
C ILE A 277 -11.94 -5.57 -19.28
N TYR A 278 -11.14 -4.63 -18.77
CA TYR A 278 -10.19 -4.87 -17.68
C TYR A 278 -10.64 -4.16 -16.41
N VAL A 279 -10.66 -4.87 -15.29
CA VAL A 279 -10.89 -4.28 -13.96
C VAL A 279 -9.57 -4.15 -13.22
N LEU A 280 -9.14 -2.91 -12.98
CA LEU A 280 -7.83 -2.59 -12.41
C LEU A 280 -7.82 -1.22 -11.72
N PRO A 281 -6.79 -0.92 -10.90
CA PRO A 281 -6.65 0.40 -10.30
C PRO A 281 -6.53 1.51 -11.35
N TRP A 282 -7.14 2.67 -11.09
CA TRP A 282 -7.13 3.84 -11.97
C TRP A 282 -5.71 4.28 -12.34
N ALA A 283 -4.79 4.26 -11.38
CA ALA A 283 -3.38 4.53 -11.62
C ALA A 283 -2.76 3.66 -12.72
N LEU A 284 -3.18 2.40 -12.84
CA LEU A 284 -2.72 1.51 -13.91
C LEU A 284 -3.50 1.72 -15.20
N ALA A 285 -4.83 1.88 -15.11
CA ALA A 285 -5.67 2.13 -16.27
C ALA A 285 -5.24 3.37 -17.06
N ASP A 286 -4.94 4.48 -16.36
CA ASP A 286 -4.52 5.75 -16.97
C ASP A 286 -3.14 5.68 -17.65
N MET A 287 -2.32 4.68 -17.30
CA MET A 287 -1.04 4.39 -17.97
C MET A 287 -1.20 3.65 -19.29
N CYS A 288 -2.43 3.31 -19.73
CA CYS A 288 -2.63 2.70 -21.05
C CYS A 288 -2.28 3.73 -22.15
N PRO A 289 -1.29 3.44 -23.02
CA PRO A 289 -0.83 4.42 -24.01
C PRO A 289 -1.77 4.52 -25.23
N ARG A 290 -2.63 3.53 -25.47
CA ARG A 290 -3.48 3.39 -26.68
C ARG A 290 -4.82 4.11 -26.56
N ARG A 291 -4.76 5.39 -26.18
CA ARG A 291 -5.96 6.22 -25.89
C ARG A 291 -6.89 6.43 -27.08
N ASP A 292 -6.43 6.15 -28.31
CA ASP A 292 -7.22 6.18 -29.55
C ASP A 292 -8.23 5.03 -29.64
N ARG A 293 -7.98 3.93 -28.94
CA ARG A 293 -8.76 2.68 -29.01
C ARG A 293 -9.07 2.06 -27.65
N THR A 294 -8.58 2.65 -26.57
CA THR A 294 -8.92 2.27 -25.21
C THR A 294 -9.48 3.46 -24.44
N GLU A 295 -10.31 3.17 -23.45
CA GLU A 295 -10.96 4.19 -22.64
C GLU A 295 -10.96 3.78 -21.17
N VAL A 296 -10.63 4.74 -20.30
CA VAL A 296 -10.79 4.57 -18.85
C VAL A 296 -12.18 5.07 -18.46
N LEU A 297 -12.98 4.16 -17.91
CA LEU A 297 -14.36 4.45 -17.51
C LEU A 297 -14.52 4.33 -16.00
N TRP A 298 -15.07 5.40 -15.43
CA TRP A 298 -15.58 5.42 -14.07
C TRP A 298 -17.04 4.97 -14.07
N PRO A 299 -17.38 3.88 -13.36
CA PRO A 299 -18.78 3.47 -13.24
C PRO A 299 -19.62 4.57 -12.59
N ARG A 300 -20.87 4.72 -13.03
CA ARG A 300 -21.76 5.83 -12.60
C ARG A 300 -22.02 5.84 -11.10
N GLU A 301 -22.13 4.65 -10.51
CA GLU A 301 -22.27 4.46 -9.07
C GLU A 301 -20.97 4.71 -8.29
N GLY A 302 -19.85 4.85 -9.00
CA GLY A 302 -18.53 5.19 -8.47
C GLY A 302 -17.48 4.11 -8.69
N ALA A 303 -16.22 4.52 -8.79
CA ALA A 303 -15.10 3.59 -8.74
C ALA A 303 -15.02 2.94 -7.36
N LEU A 304 -14.74 1.64 -7.32
CA LEU A 304 -14.62 0.93 -6.04
C LEU A 304 -13.37 1.43 -5.31
N ALA A 305 -13.58 2.11 -4.20
CA ALA A 305 -12.57 2.85 -3.48
C ALA A 305 -11.84 1.93 -2.50
N PHE A 306 -10.70 1.38 -2.90
CA PHE A 306 -9.87 0.62 -1.99
C PHE A 306 -9.12 1.58 -1.05
N PRO A 307 -9.36 1.54 0.27
CA PRO A 307 -8.78 2.51 1.19
C PRO A 307 -7.29 2.24 1.42
N LEU A 308 -6.50 3.29 1.33
CA LEU A 308 -5.17 3.34 1.92
C LEU A 308 -5.33 3.94 3.31
N TRP A 309 -4.96 3.18 4.33
CA TRP A 309 -5.43 3.44 5.68
C TRP A 309 -4.30 3.47 6.71
N MET A 310 -4.58 4.03 7.88
CA MET A 310 -3.69 4.07 9.02
C MET A 310 -4.44 4.00 10.35
N THR A 311 -3.73 3.71 11.42
CA THR A 311 -4.25 3.69 12.79
C THR A 311 -3.09 3.93 13.76
N ALA A 312 -3.35 4.64 14.86
CA ALA A 312 -2.35 4.97 15.86
C ALA A 312 -2.79 4.49 17.24
N GLN A 313 -1.83 4.10 18.08
CA GLN A 313 -2.10 3.89 19.50
C GLN A 313 -2.42 5.25 20.15
N ALA A 314 -3.55 5.33 20.85
CA ALA A 314 -4.05 6.58 21.43
C ALA A 314 -3.00 7.24 22.35
N ALA A 315 -2.36 6.43 23.20
CA ALA A 315 -1.31 6.85 24.15
C ALA A 315 -0.04 7.41 23.48
N HIS A 316 0.15 7.21 22.17
CA HIS A 316 1.30 7.68 21.42
C HIS A 316 0.94 8.64 20.28
N SER A 317 -0.33 9.07 20.20
CA SER A 317 -0.85 9.90 19.10
C SER A 317 -0.07 11.20 18.90
N GLU A 318 0.20 11.94 19.98
CA GLU A 318 1.01 13.17 19.92
C GLU A 318 2.45 12.90 19.48
N ARG A 319 3.03 11.80 19.97
CA ARG A 319 4.41 11.39 19.69
C ARG A 319 4.60 11.03 18.21
N VAL A 320 3.65 10.33 17.61
CA VAL A 320 3.70 9.93 16.20
C VAL A 320 3.00 10.91 15.25
N ALA A 321 2.46 12.03 15.77
CA ALA A 321 1.72 13.02 14.99
C ALA A 321 2.48 13.51 13.74
N PRO A 322 3.81 13.82 13.78
CA PRO A 322 4.52 14.25 12.58
C PRO A 322 4.42 13.25 11.42
N LEU A 323 4.46 11.96 11.73
CA LEU A 323 4.38 10.87 10.76
C LEU A 323 2.96 10.70 10.22
N ALA A 324 1.93 10.93 11.02
CA ALA A 324 0.55 10.91 10.56
C ALA A 324 0.25 12.15 9.68
N ASP A 325 0.64 13.34 10.13
CA ASP A 325 0.43 14.62 9.44
C ASP A 325 1.05 14.63 8.04
N TYR A 326 2.17 13.92 7.86
CA TYR A 326 2.81 13.72 6.56
C TYR A 326 1.83 13.28 5.47
N PHE A 327 0.93 12.35 5.78
CA PHE A 327 -0.01 11.78 4.82
C PHE A 327 -1.10 12.75 4.36
N PHE A 328 -1.38 13.78 5.17
CA PHE A 328 -2.39 14.81 4.90
C PHE A 328 -1.76 16.15 4.49
N SER A 329 -0.44 16.25 4.50
CA SER A 329 0.26 17.47 4.10
C SER A 329 -0.10 17.85 2.65
N PRO A 330 -0.19 19.15 2.32
CA PRO A 330 -0.49 19.58 0.95
C PRO A 330 0.50 19.04 -0.09
N LYS A 331 1.79 18.88 0.29
CA LYS A 331 2.81 18.27 -0.58
C LYS A 331 2.43 16.82 -0.90
N THR A 332 2.05 16.05 0.12
CA THR A 332 1.69 14.64 -0.03
C THR A 332 0.40 14.44 -0.80
N ALA A 333 -0.63 15.22 -0.46
CA ALA A 333 -1.91 15.20 -1.17
C ALA A 333 -1.74 15.40 -2.69
N ARG A 334 -0.97 16.43 -3.09
CA ARG A 334 -0.71 16.72 -4.51
C ARG A 334 -0.07 15.57 -5.26
N TRP A 335 0.94 14.91 -4.69
CA TRP A 335 1.61 13.84 -5.42
C TRP A 335 0.82 12.53 -5.40
N LEU A 336 0.04 12.26 -4.35
CA LEU A 336 -0.92 11.15 -4.33
C LEU A 336 -1.96 11.32 -5.45
N ASP A 337 -2.59 12.49 -5.53
CA ASP A 337 -3.56 12.84 -6.59
C ASP A 337 -2.96 12.74 -7.99
N HIS A 338 -1.75 13.29 -8.18
CA HIS A 338 -1.01 13.19 -9.45
C HIS A 338 -0.79 11.73 -9.88
N ASN A 339 -0.56 10.84 -8.91
CA ASN A 339 -0.37 9.40 -9.16
C ASN A 339 -1.69 8.61 -9.18
N ARG A 340 -2.85 9.29 -9.23
CA ARG A 340 -4.19 8.68 -9.28
C ARG A 340 -4.56 7.89 -8.03
N TYR A 341 -4.04 8.33 -6.87
CA TYR A 341 -4.49 7.91 -5.56
C TYR A 341 -5.12 9.12 -4.84
N PRO A 342 -6.40 9.43 -5.13
CA PRO A 342 -7.08 10.57 -4.53
C PRO A 342 -6.83 10.63 -3.02
N SER A 343 -6.32 11.75 -2.52
CA SER A 343 -6.04 11.98 -1.10
C SER A 343 -7.29 12.43 -0.34
N LEU A 344 -7.41 12.04 0.93
CA LEU A 344 -8.48 12.53 1.82
C LEU A 344 -8.29 13.99 2.23
N ALA A 345 -7.06 14.54 2.10
CA ALA A 345 -6.71 15.85 2.62
C ALA A 345 -7.78 16.91 2.31
N PRO A 346 -8.28 17.65 3.33
CA PRO A 346 -9.45 18.52 3.18
C PRO A 346 -9.20 19.67 2.20
N THR A 347 -7.93 20.07 2.04
CA THR A 347 -7.51 21.13 1.12
C THR A 347 -6.54 20.59 0.09
N GLY A 348 -6.85 20.73 -1.19
CA GLY A 348 -5.96 20.33 -2.28
C GLY A 348 -5.79 18.81 -2.46
N GLY A 349 -6.69 18.00 -1.90
CA GLY A 349 -6.81 16.56 -2.14
C GLY A 349 -8.05 16.17 -2.95
N ALA A 350 -8.19 14.88 -3.19
CA ALA A 350 -9.32 14.23 -3.87
C ALA A 350 -9.62 14.75 -5.27
N THR A 351 -8.59 15.03 -6.08
CA THR A 351 -8.77 15.40 -7.48
C THR A 351 -9.31 14.21 -8.28
N LEU A 352 -10.63 14.21 -8.48
CA LEU A 352 -11.35 13.24 -9.30
C LEU A 352 -11.68 13.82 -10.69
N PRO A 353 -11.87 12.98 -11.72
CA PRO A 353 -12.47 13.43 -12.97
C PRO A 353 -13.86 14.03 -12.73
N ALA A 354 -14.33 14.88 -13.65
CA ALA A 354 -15.67 15.45 -13.60
C ALA A 354 -16.73 14.34 -13.44
N ASP A 355 -17.71 14.58 -12.58
CA ASP A 355 -18.82 13.67 -12.24
C ASP A 355 -18.42 12.30 -11.64
N ALA A 356 -17.13 12.07 -11.39
CA ALA A 356 -16.66 10.80 -10.88
C ALA A 356 -16.97 10.65 -9.38
N ARG A 357 -17.32 9.44 -8.98
CA ARG A 357 -17.71 9.10 -7.60
C ARG A 357 -16.86 7.96 -7.07
N LEU A 358 -16.82 7.84 -5.75
CA LEU A 358 -16.22 6.72 -5.04
C LEU A 358 -17.33 5.83 -4.47
N ALA A 359 -17.13 4.51 -4.52
CA ALA A 359 -18.03 3.51 -3.98
C ALA A 359 -17.30 2.65 -2.94
N TRP A 360 -17.88 2.52 -1.75
CA TRP A 360 -17.32 1.78 -0.63
C TRP A 360 -18.34 0.76 -0.10
N PRO A 361 -17.96 -0.52 0.12
CA PRO A 361 -18.88 -1.54 0.63
C PRO A 361 -19.41 -1.32 2.06
N GLY A 362 -18.87 -0.34 2.78
CA GLY A 362 -19.29 0.04 4.13
C GLY A 362 -18.46 -0.59 5.25
N TRP A 363 -18.25 0.18 6.31
CA TRP A 363 -17.46 -0.23 7.48
C TRP A 363 -18.07 -1.38 8.27
N ASP A 364 -19.41 -1.43 8.35
CA ASP A 364 -20.13 -2.45 9.12
C ASP A 364 -19.86 -3.85 8.57
N PHE A 365 -19.73 -3.99 7.24
CA PHE A 365 -19.33 -5.24 6.64
C PHE A 365 -17.93 -5.63 7.13
N PHE A 366 -16.90 -4.80 6.98
CA PHE A 366 -15.54 -5.20 7.38
C PHE A 366 -15.38 -5.44 8.88
N ARG A 367 -16.30 -4.95 9.72
CA ARG A 367 -16.32 -5.18 11.17
C ARG A 367 -17.13 -6.38 11.61
N ALA A 368 -18.12 -6.79 10.84
CA ALA A 368 -19.01 -7.86 11.23
C ALA A 368 -18.24 -9.17 11.42
N ARG A 369 -18.59 -9.91 12.49
CA ARG A 369 -17.95 -11.21 12.78
C ARG A 369 -18.15 -12.22 11.65
N ALA A 370 -19.27 -12.12 10.92
CA ALA A 370 -19.62 -13.00 9.81
C ALA A 370 -18.74 -12.79 8.56
N SER A 371 -18.06 -11.64 8.45
CA SER A 371 -17.40 -11.22 7.21
C SER A 371 -16.22 -12.10 6.83
N ALA A 372 -15.52 -12.68 7.81
CA ALA A 372 -14.48 -13.67 7.52
C ALA A 372 -15.04 -14.91 6.80
N ALA A 373 -16.21 -15.40 7.22
CA ALA A 373 -16.86 -16.55 6.59
C ALA A 373 -17.40 -16.20 5.19
N GLU A 374 -17.95 -14.98 5.03
CA GLU A 374 -18.44 -14.49 3.75
C GLU A 374 -17.32 -14.25 2.73
N ILE A 375 -16.22 -13.62 3.13
CA ILE A 375 -15.02 -13.46 2.31
C ILE A 375 -14.49 -14.82 1.88
N LYS A 376 -14.43 -15.81 2.79
CA LYS A 376 -13.99 -17.17 2.45
C LYS A 376 -14.90 -17.82 1.39
N ARG A 377 -16.22 -17.62 1.51
CA ARG A 377 -17.20 -18.13 0.53
C ARG A 377 -17.00 -17.46 -0.85
N ILE A 378 -16.88 -16.14 -0.88
CA ILE A 378 -16.66 -15.35 -2.10
C ILE A 378 -15.36 -15.80 -2.80
N THR A 379 -14.27 -15.98 -2.04
CA THR A 379 -13.01 -16.51 -2.55
C THR A 379 -13.16 -17.92 -3.13
N ALA A 380 -13.93 -18.80 -2.49
CA ALA A 380 -14.21 -20.12 -3.02
C ALA A 380 -15.00 -20.08 -4.35
N LEU A 381 -15.96 -19.17 -4.49
CA LEU A 381 -16.68 -18.96 -5.76
C LEU A 381 -15.74 -18.53 -6.88
N PHE A 382 -14.83 -17.61 -6.58
CA PHE A 382 -13.81 -17.18 -7.52
C PHE A 382 -12.92 -18.33 -7.97
N HIS A 383 -12.36 -19.11 -7.03
CA HIS A 383 -11.52 -20.26 -7.38
C HIS A 383 -12.26 -21.28 -8.24
N ALA A 384 -13.50 -21.63 -7.87
CA ALA A 384 -14.31 -22.55 -8.65
C ALA A 384 -14.61 -22.04 -10.07
N ALA A 385 -14.80 -20.73 -10.26
CA ALA A 385 -14.98 -20.13 -11.58
C ALA A 385 -13.68 -20.20 -12.41
N THR A 386 -12.54 -19.86 -11.81
CA THR A 386 -11.24 -19.90 -12.52
C THR A 386 -10.81 -21.33 -12.87
N GLU A 387 -11.09 -22.32 -12.03
CA GLU A 387 -10.81 -23.74 -12.33
C GLU A 387 -11.67 -24.28 -13.50
N LYS A 388 -12.89 -23.76 -13.67
CA LYS A 388 -13.72 -24.08 -14.85
C LYS A 388 -13.16 -23.43 -16.11
N LEU A 389 -12.72 -22.18 -16.01
CA LEU A 389 -12.10 -21.46 -17.12
C LEU A 389 -10.82 -22.16 -17.60
N ASP A 390 -9.93 -22.51 -16.67
CA ASP A 390 -8.67 -23.20 -16.98
C ASP A 390 -8.92 -24.54 -17.70
N ARG A 391 -9.89 -25.35 -17.22
CA ARG A 391 -10.28 -26.61 -17.87
C ARG A 391 -10.87 -26.41 -19.26
N GLY A 392 -11.69 -25.37 -19.45
CA GLY A 392 -12.24 -25.03 -20.75
C GLY A 392 -11.16 -24.68 -21.77
N GLN A 393 -10.14 -23.92 -21.33
CA GLN A 393 -9.00 -23.55 -22.17
C GLN A 393 -8.14 -24.76 -22.54
N SER A 394 -7.89 -25.70 -21.62
CA SER A 394 -7.13 -26.92 -21.90
C SER A 394 -7.84 -27.90 -22.86
N LEU A 395 -9.17 -27.84 -22.98
CA LEU A 395 -9.92 -28.68 -23.93
C LEU A 395 -9.97 -28.08 -25.34
N CYS A 396 -9.66 -26.79 -25.49
CA CYS A 396 -9.68 -26.08 -26.79
C CYS A 396 -8.29 -25.86 -27.38
N ALA A 397 -7.22 -26.10 -26.61
CA ALA A 397 -5.82 -26.07 -27.02
C ALA A 397 -5.36 -27.48 -27.40
#